data_AF-A0A1G5AYL8-F1
#
_entry.id   AF-A0A1G5AYL8-F1
#
_cell.length_a   1.000
_cell.length_b   1.000
_cell.length_c   1.000
_cell.angle_alpha   90.00
_cell.angle_beta   90.00
_cell.angle_gamma   90.00
#
_symmetry.space_group_name_H-M   'P 1'
#
loop_
_entity.id
_entity.type
_entity.pdbx_description
1 polymer ?
#
loop_
_entity_poly.entity_id
_entity_poly.type
_entity_poly.pdbx_seq_one_letter_code
_entity_poly.pdbx_strand_id
1 'polypeptide(L)'
;MSAANLHPQLHHMSAATPDAQPHHIAPSHVHSGGHQHNHQHTAECPACVAGRNDHPLPKEVSEMMASREHRMHHWLWHEVRNNWHRYPRDIQQKIDDLGWRPPRPVMDESGNPNLENDSGEDFLYMHRQMIADVNAILKQVGDPNYPRVQGWLEAPPPDDPSYPVPPAWFDPTSGQAQFANIDRIKSNVFYEKRFRFWQKTFIDPVFLRSVTLGKLGVIMEMTIHNAMHMRWAASSGSVRPDPLQSTGEIDPLKGEVIGMEWDDPRYNFLGDTYSSHVNPIFWKLHGWIDDRVEGWKLANGVFGNNFWKGTWTGKMPGHEEMAAPHALHGIAGHEVSPMAESQQVANLIAQTGVFQRNPFMPQFSMESW
;
A
#
# COMPACT_ATOMS: atom_id res chain seq x y z
N MET A 1 1.63 41.19 -46.81
CA MET A 1 1.35 42.41 -46.04
C MET A 1 1.81 42.17 -44.62
N SER A 2 2.91 42.81 -44.24
CA SER A 2 3.50 42.80 -42.90
C SER A 2 2.61 43.46 -41.86
N ALA A 3 2.68 43.01 -40.61
CA ALA A 3 3.14 43.86 -39.49
C ALA A 3 3.17 43.04 -38.18
N ALA A 4 4.38 42.79 -37.70
CA ALA A 4 4.69 42.60 -36.29
C ALA A 4 4.78 43.98 -35.61
N ASN A 5 4.62 44.04 -34.29
CA ASN A 5 5.11 45.08 -33.37
C ASN A 5 4.63 44.74 -31.94
N LEU A 6 5.30 45.02 -30.82
CA LEU A 6 6.66 45.43 -30.46
C LEU A 6 6.67 45.41 -28.91
N HIS A 7 7.70 44.83 -28.30
CA HIS A 7 8.08 45.10 -26.91
C HIS A 7 8.89 46.40 -26.82
N PRO A 8 8.87 47.11 -25.68
CA PRO A 8 9.95 48.00 -25.30
C PRO A 8 10.69 47.48 -24.05
N GLN A 9 12.00 47.26 -24.22
CA GLN A 9 13.00 47.34 -23.14
C GLN A 9 13.38 48.80 -22.93
N LEU A 10 13.62 49.23 -21.68
CA LEU A 10 14.53 50.34 -21.39
C LEU A 10 15.32 50.10 -20.07
N HIS A 11 16.64 50.08 -20.28
CA HIS A 11 17.78 50.60 -19.50
C HIS A 11 18.11 50.17 -18.07
N HIS A 12 19.29 49.53 -17.98
CA HIS A 12 20.27 49.63 -16.89
C HIS A 12 20.83 51.06 -16.72
N MET A 13 21.06 51.48 -15.48
CA MET A 13 22.30 52.16 -15.07
C MET A 13 22.67 51.79 -13.63
N SER A 14 23.98 51.60 -13.44
CA SER A 14 24.68 51.14 -12.24
C SER A 14 25.14 52.32 -11.39
N ALA A 15 25.17 52.14 -10.06
CA ALA A 15 26.06 52.89 -9.18
C ALA A 15 26.37 52.05 -7.93
N ALA A 16 27.63 51.64 -7.79
CA ALA A 16 28.22 51.10 -6.58
C ALA A 16 29.15 52.14 -5.97
N THR A 17 29.17 52.28 -4.64
CA THR A 17 30.30 52.11 -3.67
C THR A 17 30.11 53.00 -2.43
N PRO A 18 30.91 52.91 -1.33
CA PRO A 18 31.12 51.79 -0.41
C PRO A 18 31.13 52.25 1.09
N ASP A 19 31.63 51.40 1.98
CA ASP A 19 32.17 51.66 3.34
C ASP A 19 31.24 51.80 4.56
N ALA A 20 31.26 50.78 5.43
CA ALA A 20 31.89 50.86 6.76
C ALA A 20 31.76 49.53 7.54
N GLN A 21 32.89 48.87 7.80
CA GLN A 21 33.13 47.98 8.94
C GLN A 21 34.16 48.67 9.86
N PRO A 22 34.57 48.11 11.01
CA PRO A 22 33.80 47.58 12.15
C PRO A 22 34.36 48.16 13.48
N HIS A 23 33.65 48.04 14.61
CA HIS A 23 34.27 48.22 15.92
C HIS A 23 34.14 46.98 16.79
N HIS A 24 35.30 46.37 17.04
CA HIS A 24 35.59 45.35 18.04
C HIS A 24 35.30 45.85 19.46
N ILE A 25 34.65 45.00 20.27
CA ILE A 25 34.85 44.97 21.72
C ILE A 25 35.18 43.52 22.12
N ALA A 26 36.15 43.42 23.01
CA ALA A 26 36.96 42.25 23.38
C ALA A 26 36.23 41.21 24.27
N PRO A 27 36.86 40.04 24.52
CA PRO A 27 36.19 38.82 24.97
C PRO A 27 36.09 38.72 26.49
N SER A 28 35.01 38.09 26.97
CA SER A 28 34.89 37.63 28.35
C SER A 28 34.83 36.10 28.37
N HIS A 29 35.93 35.48 28.79
CA HIS A 29 35.97 34.10 29.21
C HIS A 29 35.22 33.95 30.54
N VAL A 30 34.16 33.13 30.55
CA VAL A 30 33.70 32.44 31.76
C VAL A 30 33.46 30.98 31.39
N HIS A 31 34.29 30.10 31.92
CA HIS A 31 34.02 28.67 32.00
C HIS A 31 32.88 28.42 33.00
N SER A 32 31.83 27.78 32.55
CA SER A 32 30.89 27.05 33.42
C SER A 32 30.30 25.91 32.59
N GLY A 33 30.84 24.71 32.80
CA GLY A 33 30.31 23.49 32.23
C GLY A 33 28.95 23.19 32.84
N GLY A 34 27.91 23.25 32.01
CA GLY A 34 26.59 22.72 32.29
C GLY A 34 26.13 21.99 31.05
N HIS A 35 26.07 20.66 31.12
CA HIS A 35 25.45 19.84 30.08
C HIS A 35 23.99 20.27 29.94
N GLN A 36 23.69 21.11 28.95
CA GLN A 36 22.34 21.28 28.44
C GLN A 36 21.99 20.01 27.68
N HIS A 37 21.29 19.10 28.36
CA HIS A 37 20.49 18.08 27.68
C HIS A 37 19.44 18.81 26.83
N ASN A 38 19.74 18.95 25.55
CA ASN A 38 18.81 19.43 24.55
C ASN A 38 17.78 18.32 24.30
N HIS A 39 16.79 18.19 25.19
CA HIS A 39 15.60 17.39 24.92
C HIS A 39 14.74 18.17 23.93
N GLN A 40 15.03 18.01 22.63
CA GLN A 40 14.06 18.29 21.59
C GLN A 40 12.91 17.31 21.76
N HIS A 41 11.89 17.71 22.52
CA HIS A 41 10.57 17.14 22.40
C HIS A 41 10.03 17.53 21.02
N THR A 42 10.28 16.70 20.02
CA THR A 42 9.47 16.71 18.80
C THR A 42 8.06 16.33 19.24
N ALA A 43 7.14 17.29 19.26
CA ALA A 43 5.74 17.01 19.49
C ALA A 43 5.28 16.04 18.39
N GLU A 44 5.13 14.76 18.73
CA GLU A 44 4.61 13.76 17.81
C GLU A 44 3.16 14.14 17.47
N CYS A 45 2.87 14.25 16.18
CA CYS A 45 1.53 14.45 15.67
C CYS A 45 0.63 13.30 16.18
N PRO A 46 -0.38 13.55 17.04
CA PRO A 46 -1.18 12.47 17.63
C PRO A 46 -1.90 11.63 16.58
N ALA A 47 -2.38 12.26 15.51
CA ALA A 47 -3.00 11.54 14.38
C ALA A 47 -1.98 10.71 13.57
N CYS A 48 -0.68 11.00 13.66
CA CYS A 48 0.37 10.29 12.95
C CYS A 48 0.84 9.02 13.68
N VAL A 49 0.52 8.92 14.98
CA VAL A 49 0.68 7.70 15.80
C VAL A 49 -0.66 6.97 16.03
N ALA A 50 -1.77 7.60 15.62
CA ALA A 50 -3.11 7.06 15.78
C ALA A 50 -3.26 5.72 15.06
N GLY A 51 -3.91 4.78 15.73
CA GLY A 51 -4.01 3.39 15.28
C GLY A 51 -2.85 2.51 15.76
N ARG A 52 -1.60 3.00 15.86
CA ARG A 52 -0.48 2.20 16.41
C ARG A 52 -0.58 2.06 17.94
N ASN A 53 -0.78 3.17 18.64
CA ASN A 53 -0.77 3.19 20.11
C ASN A 53 -2.16 2.94 20.71
N ASP A 54 -3.22 3.29 19.97
CA ASP A 54 -4.61 3.22 20.46
C ASP A 54 -5.26 1.85 20.22
N HIS A 55 -4.76 1.10 19.23
CA HIS A 55 -5.26 -0.22 18.86
C HIS A 55 -4.10 -1.20 18.59
N PRO A 56 -3.21 -1.43 19.56
CA PRO A 56 -2.01 -2.23 19.33
C PRO A 56 -2.40 -3.66 18.94
N LEU A 57 -1.72 -4.19 17.93
CA LEU A 57 -1.79 -5.62 17.62
C LEU A 57 -1.00 -6.39 18.70
N PRO A 58 -1.45 -7.60 19.09
CA PRO A 58 -0.63 -8.48 19.91
C PRO A 58 0.77 -8.67 19.29
N LYS A 59 1.76 -8.86 20.15
CA LYS A 59 3.18 -8.89 19.76
C LYS A 59 3.43 -9.94 18.68
N GLU A 60 2.86 -11.13 18.85
CA GLU A 60 3.00 -12.28 17.94
C GLU A 60 2.45 -11.96 16.54
N VAL A 61 1.32 -11.26 16.47
CA VAL A 61 0.76 -10.80 15.19
C VAL A 61 1.68 -9.75 14.56
N SER A 62 2.16 -8.80 15.35
CA SER A 62 3.04 -7.73 14.88
C SER A 62 4.37 -8.28 14.35
N GLU A 63 4.98 -9.24 15.03
CA GLU A 63 6.23 -9.89 14.63
C GLU A 63 6.05 -10.72 13.36
N MET A 64 4.97 -11.49 13.27
CA MET A 64 4.66 -12.31 12.09
C MET A 64 4.40 -11.43 10.86
N MET A 65 3.57 -10.38 11.00
CA MET A 65 3.30 -9.41 9.93
C MET A 65 4.49 -8.56 9.55
N ALA A 66 5.40 -8.24 10.48
CA ALA A 66 6.61 -7.50 10.17
C ALA A 66 7.73 -8.38 9.60
N SER A 67 7.56 -9.70 9.56
CA SER A 67 8.56 -10.59 8.97
C SER A 67 8.77 -10.28 7.49
N ARG A 68 10.03 -10.31 7.05
CA ARG A 68 10.40 -10.05 5.65
C ARG A 68 9.61 -10.94 4.68
N GLU A 69 9.34 -12.18 5.07
CA GLU A 69 8.59 -13.14 4.25
C GLU A 69 7.16 -12.66 3.96
N HIS A 70 6.41 -12.24 4.98
CA HIS A 70 5.07 -11.69 4.79
C HIS A 70 5.08 -10.35 4.04
N ARG A 71 6.07 -9.50 4.32
CA ARG A 71 6.23 -8.22 3.62
C ARG A 71 6.47 -8.41 2.12
N MET A 72 7.40 -9.29 1.78
CA MET A 72 7.72 -9.63 0.40
C MET A 72 6.53 -10.28 -0.29
N HIS A 73 5.85 -11.24 0.35
CA HIS A 73 4.66 -11.89 -0.20
C HIS A 73 3.57 -10.87 -0.55
N HIS A 74 3.17 -10.04 0.40
CA HIS A 74 2.08 -9.09 0.19
C HIS A 74 2.42 -8.05 -0.89
N TRP A 75 3.67 -7.57 -0.91
CA TRP A 75 4.14 -6.67 -1.95
C TRP A 75 4.15 -7.34 -3.33
N LEU A 76 4.77 -8.52 -3.47
CA LEU A 76 4.86 -9.24 -4.74
C LEU A 76 3.49 -9.64 -5.29
N TRP A 77 2.59 -10.12 -4.42
CA TRP A 77 1.24 -10.51 -4.81
C TRP A 77 0.48 -9.36 -5.48
N HIS A 78 0.56 -8.15 -4.91
CA HIS A 78 -0.02 -6.96 -5.50
C HIS A 78 0.73 -6.49 -6.75
N GLU A 79 2.06 -6.36 -6.65
CA GLU A 79 2.91 -5.84 -7.71
C GLU A 79 2.74 -6.64 -9.01
N VAL A 80 2.78 -7.97 -8.91
CA VAL A 80 2.64 -8.87 -10.05
C VAL A 80 1.22 -8.83 -10.64
N ARG A 81 0.16 -8.85 -9.81
CA ARG A 81 -1.23 -8.76 -10.31
C ARG A 81 -1.53 -7.45 -11.02
N ASN A 82 -1.03 -6.35 -10.49
CA ASN A 82 -1.34 -5.00 -10.96
C ASN A 82 -0.56 -4.65 -12.23
N ASN A 83 0.66 -5.17 -12.37
CA ASN A 83 1.56 -4.78 -13.46
C ASN A 83 1.86 -5.90 -14.46
N TRP A 84 1.24 -7.09 -14.35
CA TRP A 84 1.52 -8.25 -15.22
C TRP A 84 1.68 -7.88 -16.70
N HIS A 85 0.67 -7.22 -17.28
CA HIS A 85 0.67 -6.85 -18.70
C HIS A 85 1.63 -5.70 -19.06
N ARG A 86 2.18 -4.99 -18.07
CA ARG A 86 3.19 -3.95 -18.27
C ARG A 86 4.61 -4.50 -18.31
N TYR A 87 4.84 -5.70 -17.78
CA TYR A 87 6.15 -6.34 -17.83
C TYR A 87 6.49 -6.82 -19.26
N PRO A 88 7.77 -6.74 -19.68
CA PRO A 88 8.24 -7.40 -20.89
C PRO A 88 7.90 -8.91 -20.90
N ARG A 89 7.59 -9.48 -22.07
CA ARG A 89 7.16 -10.88 -22.19
C ARG A 89 8.21 -11.88 -21.68
N ASP A 90 9.50 -11.59 -21.82
CA ASP A 90 10.58 -12.44 -21.29
C ASP A 90 10.64 -12.42 -19.75
N ILE A 91 10.34 -11.27 -19.13
CA ILE A 91 10.23 -11.15 -17.68
C ILE A 91 8.96 -11.83 -17.17
N GLN A 92 7.82 -11.68 -17.88
CA GLN A 92 6.60 -12.44 -17.57
C GLN A 92 6.89 -13.94 -17.55
N GLN A 93 7.58 -14.49 -18.56
CA GLN A 93 7.92 -15.91 -18.60
C GLN A 93 8.80 -16.33 -17.42
N LYS A 94 9.83 -15.55 -17.07
CA LYS A 94 10.69 -15.87 -15.91
C LYS A 94 9.93 -15.83 -14.58
N ILE A 95 8.97 -14.92 -14.42
CA ILE A 95 8.10 -14.87 -13.23
C ILE A 95 7.10 -16.05 -13.23
N ASP A 96 6.59 -16.45 -14.40
CA ASP A 96 5.74 -17.65 -14.59
C ASP A 96 6.49 -18.93 -14.23
N ASP A 97 7.75 -19.06 -14.68
CA ASP A 97 8.62 -20.21 -14.38
C ASP A 97 8.90 -20.34 -12.87
N LEU A 98 8.81 -19.25 -12.11
CA LEU A 98 8.89 -19.22 -10.65
C LEU A 98 7.52 -19.45 -9.97
N GLY A 99 6.46 -19.72 -10.72
CA GLY A 99 5.11 -19.97 -10.20
C GLY A 99 4.36 -18.71 -9.75
N TRP A 100 4.86 -17.52 -10.09
CA TRP A 100 4.28 -16.23 -9.65
C TRP A 100 3.34 -15.60 -10.67
N ARG A 101 3.02 -16.27 -11.78
CA ARG A 101 2.05 -15.76 -12.74
C ARG A 101 0.67 -15.59 -12.09
N PRO A 102 0.09 -14.38 -12.13
CA PRO A 102 -1.27 -14.18 -11.67
C PRO A 102 -2.21 -14.82 -12.70
N PRO A 103 -3.10 -15.74 -12.29
CA PRO A 103 -4.02 -16.40 -13.22
C PRO A 103 -5.03 -15.42 -13.81
N ARG A 104 -5.37 -14.35 -13.06
CA ARG A 104 -6.30 -13.28 -13.44
C ARG A 104 -5.67 -11.93 -13.08
N PRO A 105 -4.83 -11.34 -13.95
CA PRO A 105 -4.33 -9.98 -13.75
C PRO A 105 -5.49 -9.00 -13.54
N VAL A 106 -5.34 -8.06 -12.59
CA VAL A 106 -6.44 -7.13 -12.29
C VAL A 106 -6.58 -6.03 -13.34
N MET A 107 -5.50 -5.75 -14.08
CA MET A 107 -5.50 -4.84 -15.22
C MET A 107 -5.56 -5.65 -16.52
N ASP A 108 -6.24 -5.14 -17.53
CA ASP A 108 -6.19 -5.68 -18.90
C ASP A 108 -4.94 -5.19 -19.67
N GLU A 109 -4.78 -5.68 -20.91
CA GLU A 109 -3.65 -5.25 -21.77
C GLU A 109 -3.68 -3.77 -22.15
N SER A 110 -4.82 -3.09 -21.99
CA SER A 110 -4.97 -1.64 -22.20
C SER A 110 -4.68 -0.83 -20.94
N GLY A 111 -4.42 -1.49 -19.80
CA GLY A 111 -4.18 -0.83 -18.52
C GLY A 111 -5.46 -0.37 -17.82
N ASN A 112 -6.61 -0.96 -18.13
CA ASN A 112 -7.87 -0.72 -17.41
C ASN A 112 -8.18 -1.88 -16.44
N PRO A 113 -8.87 -1.64 -15.31
CA PRO A 113 -9.34 -2.70 -14.44
C PRO A 113 -10.23 -3.69 -15.18
N ASN A 114 -9.90 -4.96 -15.10
CA ASN A 114 -10.64 -6.03 -15.72
C ASN A 114 -11.77 -6.50 -14.79
N LEU A 115 -12.99 -6.05 -15.08
CA LEU A 115 -14.18 -6.38 -14.26
C LEU A 115 -14.78 -7.76 -14.53
N GLU A 116 -14.29 -8.46 -15.56
CA GLU A 116 -14.99 -9.62 -16.13
C GLU A 116 -14.16 -10.91 -16.06
N ASN A 117 -12.93 -10.86 -15.52
CA ASN A 117 -12.05 -12.03 -15.40
C ASN A 117 -12.01 -12.64 -13.99
N ASP A 118 -12.91 -12.24 -13.09
CA ASP A 118 -12.98 -12.69 -11.70
C ASP A 118 -11.71 -12.37 -10.83
N SER A 119 -10.81 -11.49 -11.28
CA SER A 119 -9.60 -11.09 -10.52
C SER A 119 -9.87 -10.45 -9.15
N GLY A 120 -11.06 -9.87 -8.97
CA GLY A 120 -11.48 -9.33 -7.69
C GLY A 120 -11.81 -10.42 -6.65
N GLU A 121 -12.09 -11.65 -7.07
CA GLU A 121 -12.21 -12.76 -6.12
C GLU A 121 -10.85 -13.15 -5.55
N ASP A 122 -9.77 -13.12 -6.35
CA ASP A 122 -8.41 -13.34 -5.85
C ASP A 122 -8.06 -12.28 -4.77
N PHE A 123 -8.47 -11.02 -4.96
CA PHE A 123 -8.33 -9.95 -3.95
C PHE A 123 -9.10 -10.24 -2.67
N LEU A 124 -10.39 -10.55 -2.75
CA LEU A 124 -11.21 -10.82 -1.57
C LEU A 124 -10.72 -12.07 -0.83
N TYR A 125 -10.36 -13.13 -1.57
CA TYR A 125 -9.91 -14.40 -1.02
C TYR A 125 -8.55 -14.30 -0.33
N MET A 126 -7.56 -13.64 -0.96
CA MET A 126 -6.22 -13.49 -0.38
C MET A 126 -6.28 -12.75 0.95
N HIS A 127 -7.03 -11.64 1.03
CA HIS A 127 -7.18 -10.89 2.29
C HIS A 127 -7.99 -11.67 3.34
N ARG A 128 -8.99 -12.46 2.93
CA ARG A 128 -9.68 -13.40 3.84
C ARG A 128 -8.72 -14.43 4.43
N GLN A 129 -7.76 -14.92 3.64
CA GLN A 129 -6.75 -15.86 4.14
C GLN A 129 -5.77 -15.18 5.10
N MET A 130 -5.31 -13.96 4.81
CA MET A 130 -4.51 -13.18 5.76
C MET A 130 -5.24 -12.97 7.09
N ILE A 131 -6.54 -12.64 7.05
CA ILE A 131 -7.38 -12.51 8.24
C ILE A 131 -7.47 -13.85 9.01
N ALA A 132 -7.62 -14.97 8.30
CA ALA A 132 -7.66 -16.29 8.91
C ALA A 132 -6.35 -16.65 9.61
N ASP A 133 -5.20 -16.33 9.01
CA ASP A 133 -3.87 -16.58 9.60
C ASP A 133 -3.66 -15.75 10.86
N VAL A 134 -4.00 -14.46 10.83
CA VAL A 134 -3.98 -13.60 12.03
C VAL A 134 -4.92 -14.14 13.10
N ASN A 135 -6.13 -14.54 12.74
CA ASN A 135 -7.08 -15.14 13.70
C ASN A 135 -6.58 -16.45 14.30
N ALA A 136 -5.80 -17.25 13.56
CA ALA A 136 -5.17 -18.45 14.09
C ALA A 136 -4.15 -18.10 15.18
N ILE A 137 -3.34 -17.05 14.98
CA ILE A 137 -2.40 -16.54 16.00
C ILE A 137 -3.17 -16.00 17.20
N LEU A 138 -4.17 -15.15 16.98
CA LEU A 138 -4.96 -14.53 18.06
C LEU A 138 -5.64 -15.58 18.93
N LYS A 139 -6.12 -16.68 18.34
CA LYS A 139 -6.67 -17.81 19.08
C LYS A 139 -5.63 -18.49 19.99
N GLN A 140 -4.37 -18.57 19.56
CA GLN A 140 -3.28 -19.14 20.36
C GLN A 140 -2.84 -18.18 21.48
N VAL A 141 -2.72 -16.88 21.17
CA VAL A 141 -2.38 -15.84 22.15
C VAL A 141 -3.46 -15.73 23.23
N GLY A 142 -4.73 -15.82 22.83
CA GLY A 142 -5.86 -15.77 23.76
C GLY A 142 -6.07 -14.41 24.41
N ASP A 143 -5.64 -13.31 23.77
CA ASP A 143 -5.84 -11.95 24.30
C ASP A 143 -7.34 -11.59 24.29
N PRO A 144 -7.98 -11.38 25.46
CA PRO A 144 -9.39 -11.05 25.54
C PRO A 144 -9.73 -9.68 24.92
N ASN A 145 -8.76 -8.77 24.78
CA ASN A 145 -8.97 -7.44 24.20
C ASN A 145 -8.89 -7.46 22.67
N TYR A 146 -8.25 -8.48 22.09
CA TYR A 146 -8.16 -8.67 20.65
C TYR A 146 -8.40 -10.14 20.29
N PRO A 147 -9.63 -10.66 20.47
CA PRO A 147 -9.90 -12.10 20.32
C PRO A 147 -9.89 -12.58 18.86
N ARG A 148 -10.14 -11.66 17.91
CA ARG A 148 -10.11 -11.88 16.47
C ARG A 148 -10.03 -10.53 15.75
N VAL A 149 -9.59 -10.54 14.49
CA VAL A 149 -9.78 -9.42 13.57
C VAL A 149 -11.26 -9.10 13.47
N GLN A 150 -11.59 -7.83 13.69
CA GLN A 150 -12.92 -7.29 13.54
C GLN A 150 -12.83 -6.03 12.71
N GLY A 151 -13.52 -6.05 11.58
CA GLY A 151 -13.66 -4.90 10.72
C GLY A 151 -14.42 -3.77 11.38
N TRP A 152 -14.35 -2.59 10.78
CA TRP A 152 -15.35 -1.58 11.05
C TRP A 152 -16.73 -2.05 10.60
N LEU A 153 -17.79 -1.62 11.30
CA LEU A 153 -19.15 -1.78 10.80
C LEU A 153 -19.43 -0.73 9.72
N GLU A 154 -19.11 0.52 10.05
CA GLU A 154 -19.05 1.67 9.16
C GLU A 154 -17.67 2.30 9.32
N ALA A 155 -17.06 2.71 8.22
CA ALA A 155 -15.79 3.41 8.25
C ALA A 155 -15.92 4.72 9.05
N PRO A 156 -14.96 5.03 9.93
CA PRO A 156 -15.07 6.15 10.86
C PRO A 156 -15.31 7.50 10.15
N PRO A 157 -16.20 8.36 10.70
CA PRO A 157 -16.35 9.72 10.22
C PRO A 157 -15.10 10.56 10.50
N PRO A 158 -14.92 11.71 9.84
CA PRO A 158 -13.70 12.51 9.94
C PRO A 158 -13.40 13.04 11.35
N ASP A 159 -14.41 13.15 12.20
CA ASP A 159 -14.35 13.64 13.58
C ASP A 159 -14.28 12.51 14.63
N ASP A 160 -14.16 11.24 14.22
CA ASP A 160 -14.02 10.12 15.15
C ASP A 160 -12.69 10.20 15.92
N PRO A 161 -12.72 10.39 17.26
CA PRO A 161 -11.51 10.53 18.06
C PRO A 161 -10.73 9.21 18.20
N SER A 162 -11.35 8.06 17.92
CA SER A 162 -10.74 6.73 18.02
C SER A 162 -9.95 6.37 16.77
N TYR A 163 -10.25 7.01 15.65
CA TYR A 163 -9.64 6.78 14.34
C TYR A 163 -9.41 8.10 13.58
N PRO A 164 -8.67 9.06 14.16
CA PRO A 164 -8.47 10.36 13.55
C PRO A 164 -7.77 10.21 12.19
N VAL A 165 -8.18 11.04 11.23
CA VAL A 165 -7.56 11.09 9.90
C VAL A 165 -6.25 11.87 9.99
N PRO A 166 -5.09 11.27 9.67
CA PRO A 166 -3.82 12.00 9.70
C PRO A 166 -3.82 13.14 8.67
N PRO A 167 -3.17 14.29 8.95
CA PRO A 167 -3.03 15.38 7.99
C PRO A 167 -2.43 14.92 6.66
N ALA A 168 -2.75 15.60 5.57
CA ALA A 168 -2.07 15.40 4.30
C ALA A 168 -0.59 15.81 4.39
N TRP A 169 0.28 15.12 3.67
CA TRP A 169 1.71 15.43 3.60
C TRP A 169 2.18 15.54 2.16
N PHE A 170 3.16 16.42 1.95
CA PHE A 170 3.84 16.58 0.68
C PHE A 170 5.05 15.64 0.63
N ASP A 171 5.14 14.82 -0.41
CA ASP A 171 6.34 14.06 -0.74
C ASP A 171 7.04 14.72 -1.94
N PRO A 172 8.24 15.31 -1.74
CA PRO A 172 9.00 15.98 -2.80
C PRO A 172 9.31 15.11 -4.01
N THR A 173 9.40 13.78 -3.84
CA THR A 173 9.72 12.83 -4.93
C THR A 173 8.52 12.53 -5.83
N SER A 174 7.31 12.82 -5.34
CA SER A 174 6.04 12.57 -6.03
C SER A 174 5.40 13.80 -6.65
N GLY A 175 5.76 15.00 -6.16
CA GLY A 175 5.32 16.28 -6.70
C GLY A 175 3.91 16.70 -6.27
N GLN A 176 3.48 17.88 -6.77
CA GLN A 176 2.27 18.57 -6.30
C GLN A 176 0.96 17.84 -6.64
N ALA A 177 0.90 17.12 -7.77
CA ALA A 177 -0.30 16.40 -8.16
C ALA A 177 -0.65 15.27 -7.18
N GLN A 178 0.37 14.54 -6.71
CA GLN A 178 0.17 13.49 -5.72
C GLN A 178 -0.27 14.07 -4.37
N PHE A 179 0.31 15.21 -3.95
CA PHE A 179 -0.14 15.93 -2.77
C PHE A 179 -1.61 16.36 -2.86
N ALA A 180 -2.02 16.99 -3.95
CA ALA A 180 -3.41 17.43 -4.15
C ALA A 180 -4.40 16.24 -4.08
N ASN A 181 -4.00 15.06 -4.57
CA ASN A 181 -4.80 13.86 -4.45
C ASN A 181 -4.90 13.35 -3.00
N ILE A 182 -3.79 13.35 -2.25
CA ILE A 182 -3.79 12.96 -0.83
C ILE A 182 -4.65 13.92 0.00
N ASP A 183 -4.48 15.23 -0.21
CA ASP A 183 -5.29 16.27 0.43
C ASP A 183 -6.78 16.08 0.15
N ARG A 184 -7.14 15.83 -1.11
CA ARG A 184 -8.51 15.49 -1.50
C ARG A 184 -9.04 14.26 -0.76
N ILE A 185 -8.33 13.13 -0.78
CA ILE A 185 -8.78 11.86 -0.16
C ILE A 185 -9.00 12.02 1.36
N LYS A 186 -8.17 12.84 2.01
CA LYS A 186 -8.25 13.10 3.46
C LYS A 186 -9.32 14.11 3.84
N SER A 187 -9.77 14.96 2.91
CA SER A 187 -10.79 15.97 3.17
C SER A 187 -12.13 15.39 3.66
N ASN A 188 -12.88 16.19 4.41
CA ASN A 188 -14.25 15.87 4.83
C ASN A 188 -15.20 15.83 3.62
N VAL A 189 -14.94 16.66 2.60
CA VAL A 189 -15.75 16.68 1.37
C VAL A 189 -15.67 15.34 0.64
N PHE A 190 -14.47 14.76 0.53
CA PHE A 190 -14.31 13.44 -0.07
C PHE A 190 -15.01 12.34 0.74
N TYR A 191 -14.95 12.42 2.07
CA TYR A 191 -15.70 11.52 2.94
C TYR A 191 -17.22 11.58 2.65
N GLU A 192 -17.81 12.78 2.70
CA GLU A 192 -19.24 12.97 2.52
C GLU A 192 -19.72 12.62 1.11
N LYS A 193 -18.94 12.96 0.08
CA LYS A 193 -19.36 12.83 -1.32
C LYS A 193 -19.02 11.47 -1.94
N ARG A 194 -17.92 10.84 -1.52
CA ARG A 194 -17.43 9.58 -2.13
C ARG A 194 -17.50 8.43 -1.17
N PHE A 195 -16.88 8.59 -0.01
CA PHE A 195 -16.68 7.50 0.92
C PHE A 195 -18.00 6.97 1.47
N ARG A 196 -18.91 7.86 1.89
CA ARG A 196 -20.26 7.46 2.34
C ARG A 196 -21.11 6.87 1.22
N PHE A 197 -20.95 7.35 -0.01
CA PHE A 197 -21.64 6.79 -1.17
C PHE A 197 -21.19 5.34 -1.41
N TRP A 198 -19.88 5.10 -1.50
CA TRP A 198 -19.32 3.76 -1.67
C TRP A 198 -19.73 2.80 -0.56
N GLN A 199 -19.66 3.23 0.70
CA GLN A 199 -20.11 2.41 1.83
C GLN A 199 -21.56 1.95 1.70
N LYS A 200 -22.46 2.85 1.29
CA LYS A 200 -23.88 2.53 1.07
C LYS A 200 -24.06 1.59 -0.12
N THR A 201 -23.36 1.83 -1.22
CA THR A 201 -23.43 0.99 -2.42
C THR A 201 -23.02 -0.45 -2.12
N PHE A 202 -21.92 -0.65 -1.39
CA PHE A 202 -21.39 -2.00 -1.13
C PHE A 202 -22.15 -2.79 -0.05
N ILE A 203 -23.19 -2.22 0.55
CA ILE A 203 -24.12 -2.94 1.44
C ILE A 203 -25.54 -3.00 0.88
N ASP A 204 -25.83 -2.33 -0.25
CA ASP A 204 -27.14 -2.32 -0.86
C ASP A 204 -27.42 -3.66 -1.55
N PRO A 205 -28.41 -4.45 -1.10
CA PRO A 205 -28.73 -5.74 -1.71
C PRO A 205 -29.12 -5.64 -3.19
N VAL A 206 -29.66 -4.50 -3.64
CA VAL A 206 -29.99 -4.30 -5.06
C VAL A 206 -28.73 -4.24 -5.90
N PHE A 207 -27.74 -3.45 -5.48
CA PHE A 207 -26.43 -3.39 -6.13
C PHE A 207 -25.68 -4.72 -6.02
N LEU A 208 -25.66 -5.34 -4.84
CA LEU A 208 -24.96 -6.60 -4.64
C LEU A 208 -25.50 -7.75 -5.52
N ARG A 209 -26.78 -7.73 -5.88
CA ARG A 209 -27.38 -8.67 -6.84
C ARG A 209 -27.07 -8.34 -8.30
N SER A 210 -26.65 -7.12 -8.61
CA SER A 210 -26.38 -6.69 -9.98
C SER A 210 -24.93 -6.95 -10.42
N VAL A 211 -24.07 -7.43 -9.53
CA VAL A 211 -22.65 -7.68 -9.81
C VAL A 211 -22.22 -9.08 -9.40
N THR A 212 -21.29 -9.67 -10.15
CA THR A 212 -20.57 -10.88 -9.73
C THR A 212 -19.64 -10.55 -8.55
N LEU A 213 -19.22 -11.57 -7.79
CA LEU A 213 -18.27 -11.37 -6.70
C LEU A 213 -16.91 -10.85 -7.21
N GLY A 214 -16.46 -11.38 -8.36
CA GLY A 214 -15.26 -10.87 -9.05
C GLY A 214 -15.35 -9.39 -9.39
N LYS A 215 -16.46 -8.95 -9.98
CA LYS A 215 -16.68 -7.54 -10.31
C LYS A 215 -16.76 -6.67 -9.06
N LEU A 216 -17.45 -7.13 -8.01
CA LEU A 216 -17.51 -6.46 -6.72
C LEU A 216 -16.10 -6.26 -6.15
N GLY A 217 -15.27 -7.30 -6.15
CA GLY A 217 -13.90 -7.25 -5.66
C GLY A 217 -13.04 -6.22 -6.37
N VAL A 218 -13.06 -6.17 -7.71
CA VAL A 218 -12.27 -5.18 -8.47
C VAL A 218 -12.76 -3.76 -8.22
N ILE A 219 -14.07 -3.54 -8.21
CA ILE A 219 -14.63 -2.20 -7.93
C ILE A 219 -14.22 -1.76 -6.52
N MET A 220 -14.29 -2.64 -5.52
CA MET A 220 -13.86 -2.33 -4.15
C MET A 220 -12.35 -2.04 -4.08
N GLU A 221 -11.51 -2.91 -4.64
CA GLU A 221 -10.04 -2.79 -4.69
C GLU A 221 -9.65 -1.42 -5.27
N MET A 222 -10.21 -1.07 -6.44
CA MET A 222 -9.86 0.14 -7.19
C MET A 222 -10.46 1.44 -6.64
N THR A 223 -11.38 1.37 -5.67
CA THR A 223 -12.08 2.55 -5.13
C THR A 223 -11.89 2.69 -3.62
N ILE A 224 -12.82 2.18 -2.81
CA ILE A 224 -12.88 2.43 -1.38
C ILE A 224 -11.69 1.82 -0.64
N HIS A 225 -11.18 0.66 -1.07
CA HIS A 225 -9.99 0.04 -0.48
C HIS A 225 -8.77 0.96 -0.61
N ASN A 226 -8.44 1.35 -1.85
CA ASN A 226 -7.36 2.28 -2.13
C ASN A 226 -7.51 3.61 -1.36
N ALA A 227 -8.73 4.14 -1.32
CA ALA A 227 -9.02 5.35 -0.54
C ALA A 227 -8.89 5.15 0.98
N MET A 228 -9.25 3.98 1.53
CA MET A 228 -9.08 3.64 2.95
C MET A 228 -7.60 3.69 3.34
N HIS A 229 -6.74 3.01 2.57
CA HIS A 229 -5.30 3.02 2.79
C HIS A 229 -4.75 4.44 2.85
N MET A 230 -5.06 5.27 1.85
CA MET A 230 -4.49 6.61 1.76
C MET A 230 -5.13 7.62 2.70
N ARG A 231 -6.40 7.43 3.08
CA ARG A 231 -7.09 8.30 4.05
C ARG A 231 -6.46 8.17 5.44
N TRP A 232 -6.20 6.96 5.91
CA TRP A 232 -5.61 6.72 7.24
C TRP A 232 -4.10 6.52 7.24
N ALA A 233 -3.44 6.47 6.09
CA ALA A 233 -1.98 6.56 6.04
C ALA A 233 -1.52 7.86 6.71
N ALA A 234 -0.52 7.78 7.57
CA ALA A 234 0.24 8.93 8.06
C ALA A 234 1.53 9.05 7.24
N SER A 235 2.15 10.24 7.25
CA SER A 235 3.49 10.37 6.71
C SER A 235 4.44 9.48 7.50
N SER A 236 5.14 8.57 6.81
CA SER A 236 6.16 7.72 7.43
C SER A 236 7.49 8.45 7.62
N GLY A 237 7.60 9.72 7.20
CA GLY A 237 8.85 10.49 7.14
C GLY A 237 9.76 10.04 5.99
N SER A 238 9.96 8.74 5.86
CA SER A 238 10.65 8.07 4.75
C SER A 238 9.78 6.95 4.20
N VAL A 239 9.67 6.86 2.88
CA VAL A 239 9.01 5.75 2.17
C VAL A 239 10.11 4.89 1.55
N ARG A 240 9.92 3.58 1.57
CA ARG A 240 10.82 2.65 0.88
C ARG A 240 10.95 3.10 -0.58
N PRO A 241 12.18 3.26 -1.12
CA PRO A 241 12.32 3.62 -2.52
C PRO A 241 11.77 2.50 -3.40
N ASP A 242 11.31 2.85 -4.60
CA ASP A 242 11.05 1.86 -5.64
C ASP A 242 12.30 0.97 -5.78
N PRO A 243 12.12 -0.35 -6.00
CA PRO A 243 13.22 -1.23 -6.39
C PRO A 243 14.09 -0.54 -7.46
N LEU A 244 15.37 -0.31 -7.17
CA LEU A 244 16.22 0.47 -8.07
C LEU A 244 16.32 -0.21 -9.44
N GLN A 245 16.25 0.56 -10.54
CA GLN A 245 16.80 0.08 -11.81
C GLN A 245 18.28 -0.23 -11.56
N SER A 246 18.68 -1.48 -11.81
CA SER A 246 20.08 -1.88 -11.66
C SER A 246 20.97 -0.93 -12.45
N THR A 247 21.96 -0.31 -11.79
CA THR A 247 23.02 0.47 -12.45
C THR A 247 24.02 -0.41 -13.22
N GLY A 248 23.73 -1.72 -13.31
CA GLY A 248 24.60 -2.79 -13.76
C GLY A 248 24.34 -4.04 -12.91
N GLU A 249 24.66 -5.22 -13.47
CA GLU A 249 24.40 -6.60 -12.97
C GLU A 249 23.88 -6.70 -11.52
N ILE A 250 22.58 -6.52 -11.32
CA ILE A 250 21.91 -7.17 -10.19
C ILE A 250 21.73 -8.61 -10.65
N ASP A 251 22.63 -9.48 -10.18
CA ASP A 251 22.46 -10.91 -10.30
C ASP A 251 21.06 -11.24 -9.76
N PRO A 252 20.15 -11.80 -10.58
CA PRO A 252 18.79 -12.13 -10.14
C PRO A 252 18.80 -13.12 -8.97
N LEU A 253 19.93 -13.78 -8.71
CA LEU A 253 20.19 -14.66 -7.57
C LEU A 253 21.03 -14.01 -6.45
N LYS A 254 21.60 -12.81 -6.66
CA LYS A 254 22.40 -12.08 -5.66
C LYS A 254 22.09 -10.59 -5.71
N GLY A 255 21.22 -10.17 -4.79
CA GLY A 255 20.95 -8.77 -4.53
C GLY A 255 19.64 -8.64 -3.77
N GLU A 256 19.68 -7.99 -2.62
CA GLU A 256 18.47 -7.53 -1.95
C GLU A 256 18.09 -6.18 -2.57
N VAL A 257 17.14 -6.19 -3.49
CA VAL A 257 16.65 -4.94 -4.10
C VAL A 257 15.85 -4.09 -3.10
N ILE A 258 15.37 -4.71 -2.02
CA ILE A 258 14.75 -4.04 -0.88
C ILE A 258 15.68 -4.19 0.32
N GLY A 259 16.22 -3.10 0.83
CA GLY A 259 17.12 -3.13 1.99
C GLY A 259 16.43 -3.64 3.27
N MET A 260 17.16 -4.34 4.13
CA MET A 260 16.65 -4.88 5.40
C MET A 260 16.18 -3.80 6.37
N GLU A 261 16.60 -2.54 6.21
CA GLU A 261 16.12 -1.44 7.04
C GLU A 261 14.61 -1.22 6.94
N TRP A 262 13.99 -1.66 5.84
CA TRP A 262 12.54 -1.58 5.61
C TRP A 262 11.75 -2.72 6.28
N ASP A 263 12.43 -3.73 6.83
CA ASP A 263 11.80 -4.80 7.61
C ASP A 263 11.41 -4.36 9.03
N ASP A 264 11.97 -3.24 9.50
CA ASP A 264 11.69 -2.69 10.84
C ASP A 264 10.17 -2.62 11.08
N PRO A 265 9.63 -3.24 12.15
CA PRO A 265 8.20 -3.17 12.49
C PRO A 265 7.67 -1.73 12.62
N ARG A 266 8.59 -0.76 12.82
CA ARG A 266 8.27 0.66 12.82
C ARG A 266 7.88 1.18 11.43
N TYR A 267 8.32 0.55 10.35
CA TYR A 267 7.86 0.78 8.99
C TYR A 267 6.54 0.03 8.74
N ASN A 268 5.43 0.72 9.02
CA ASN A 268 4.05 0.24 8.88
C ASN A 268 3.20 1.22 8.05
N PHE A 269 3.79 1.78 6.99
CA PHE A 269 3.12 2.76 6.13
C PHE A 269 1.95 2.10 5.39
N LEU A 270 0.73 2.60 5.61
CA LEU A 270 -0.48 2.07 4.98
C LEU A 270 -0.48 2.22 3.45
N GLY A 271 0.29 3.16 2.90
CA GLY A 271 0.37 3.42 1.46
C GLY A 271 1.34 2.52 0.69
N ASP A 272 2.04 1.59 1.35
CA ASP A 272 2.97 0.63 0.73
C ASP A 272 2.51 -0.79 1.08
N THR A 273 2.26 -1.63 0.07
CA THR A 273 1.88 -3.04 0.27
C THR A 273 2.98 -3.81 1.00
N TYR A 274 4.23 -3.37 0.96
CA TYR A 274 5.30 -3.98 1.76
C TYR A 274 5.10 -3.82 3.27
N SER A 275 4.29 -2.85 3.72
CA SER A 275 4.18 -2.52 5.14
C SER A 275 2.78 -2.31 5.67
N SER A 276 1.78 -2.20 4.80
CA SER A 276 0.42 -1.81 5.20
C SER A 276 -0.19 -2.78 6.21
N HIS A 277 0.02 -4.09 6.06
CA HIS A 277 -0.48 -5.14 6.97
C HIS A 277 0.13 -5.12 8.37
N VAL A 278 1.25 -4.40 8.57
CA VAL A 278 1.83 -4.17 9.90
C VAL A 278 1.05 -3.08 10.66
N ASN A 279 0.26 -2.27 9.96
CA ASN A 279 -0.53 -1.21 10.58
C ASN A 279 -1.85 -1.77 11.15
N PRO A 280 -2.24 -1.48 12.41
CA PRO A 280 -3.48 -2.00 12.97
C PRO A 280 -4.76 -1.59 12.21
N ILE A 281 -4.75 -0.44 11.54
CA ILE A 281 -5.88 0.04 10.71
C ILE A 281 -6.13 -0.87 9.50
N PHE A 282 -5.10 -1.53 8.98
CA PHE A 282 -5.25 -2.52 7.90
C PHE A 282 -6.28 -3.58 8.26
N TRP A 283 -6.24 -4.10 9.48
CA TRP A 283 -7.17 -5.16 9.91
C TRP A 283 -8.60 -4.65 10.10
N LYS A 284 -8.76 -3.36 10.45
CA LYS A 284 -10.08 -2.72 10.53
C LYS A 284 -10.71 -2.51 9.16
N LEU A 285 -9.93 -2.04 8.19
CA LEU A 285 -10.42 -1.82 6.84
C LEU A 285 -10.64 -3.14 6.09
N HIS A 286 -9.72 -4.11 6.20
CA HIS A 286 -9.87 -5.41 5.53
C HIS A 286 -10.95 -6.28 6.15
N GLY A 287 -11.20 -6.19 7.47
CA GLY A 287 -12.38 -6.82 8.06
C GLY A 287 -13.68 -6.23 7.50
N TRP A 288 -13.75 -4.91 7.29
CA TRP A 288 -14.92 -4.27 6.69
C TRP A 288 -15.14 -4.75 5.24
N ILE A 289 -14.05 -4.90 4.48
CA ILE A 289 -14.07 -5.44 3.11
C ILE A 289 -14.56 -6.90 3.12
N ASP A 290 -14.01 -7.73 4.02
CA ASP A 290 -14.33 -9.15 4.14
C ASP A 290 -15.82 -9.38 4.46
N ASP A 291 -16.41 -8.54 5.32
CA ASP A 291 -17.83 -8.60 5.64
C ASP A 291 -18.73 -8.31 4.41
N ARG A 292 -18.23 -7.63 3.37
CA ARG A 292 -19.00 -7.40 2.13
C ARG A 292 -19.18 -8.67 1.31
N VAL A 293 -18.26 -9.64 1.42
CA VAL A 293 -18.42 -10.96 0.82
C VAL A 293 -19.65 -11.66 1.43
N GLU A 294 -19.82 -11.58 2.75
CA GLU A 294 -20.99 -12.16 3.42
C GLU A 294 -22.29 -11.42 3.04
N GLY A 295 -22.25 -10.10 2.93
CA GLY A 295 -23.36 -9.31 2.40
C GLY A 295 -23.76 -9.73 0.97
N TRP A 296 -22.78 -9.91 0.08
CA TRP A 296 -23.00 -10.38 -1.29
C TRP A 296 -23.59 -11.79 -1.32
N LYS A 297 -23.07 -12.71 -0.49
CA LYS A 297 -23.60 -14.08 -0.37
C LYS A 297 -25.06 -14.08 0.04
N LEU A 298 -25.40 -13.32 1.08
CA LEU A 298 -26.78 -13.18 1.56
C LEU A 298 -27.69 -12.60 0.49
N ALA A 299 -27.25 -11.55 -0.21
CA ALA A 299 -28.04 -10.90 -1.27
C ALA A 299 -28.32 -11.84 -2.47
N ASN A 300 -27.43 -12.78 -2.74
CA ASN A 300 -27.49 -13.71 -3.88
C ASN A 300 -27.89 -15.15 -3.51
N GLY A 301 -28.21 -15.42 -2.24
CA GLY A 301 -28.60 -16.77 -1.79
C GLY A 301 -27.47 -17.81 -1.91
N VAL A 302 -26.21 -17.38 -1.75
CA VAL A 302 -25.03 -18.25 -1.78
C VAL A 302 -24.69 -18.71 -0.36
N PHE A 303 -24.54 -20.03 -0.17
CA PHE A 303 -24.26 -20.63 1.13
C PHE A 303 -22.99 -21.49 1.08
N GLY A 304 -22.33 -21.65 2.23
CA GLY A 304 -21.06 -22.39 2.34
C GLY A 304 -19.86 -21.62 1.81
N ASN A 305 -18.77 -22.35 1.54
CA ASN A 305 -17.47 -21.78 1.14
C ASN A 305 -17.01 -22.18 -0.27
N ASN A 306 -17.76 -23.05 -0.97
CA ASN A 306 -17.41 -23.54 -2.31
C ASN A 306 -17.99 -22.66 -3.42
N PHE A 307 -17.90 -21.34 -3.28
CA PHE A 307 -18.42 -20.37 -4.24
C PHE A 307 -17.33 -19.54 -4.93
N TRP A 308 -16.09 -19.61 -4.43
CA TRP A 308 -14.95 -18.90 -5.01
C TRP A 308 -14.56 -19.49 -6.36
N LYS A 309 -14.38 -18.61 -7.34
CA LYS A 309 -13.74 -18.89 -8.63
C LYS A 309 -12.29 -18.42 -8.66
N GLY A 310 -12.00 -17.32 -7.96
CA GLY A 310 -10.65 -16.79 -7.76
C GLY A 310 -10.19 -17.05 -6.33
N THR A 311 -9.05 -17.73 -6.20
CA THR A 311 -8.46 -18.13 -4.92
C THR A 311 -6.94 -17.96 -4.91
N TRP A 312 -6.38 -17.22 -5.87
CA TRP A 312 -4.94 -17.11 -6.01
C TRP A 312 -4.35 -16.23 -4.91
N THR A 313 -3.60 -16.87 -4.00
CA THR A 313 -2.87 -16.22 -2.92
C THR A 313 -1.39 -16.05 -3.22
N GLY A 314 -0.94 -16.38 -4.44
CA GLY A 314 0.49 -16.56 -4.71
C GLY A 314 1.09 -17.64 -3.78
N LYS A 315 2.36 -17.49 -3.42
CA LYS A 315 3.06 -18.38 -2.47
C LYS A 315 3.00 -17.82 -1.06
N MET A 316 1.80 -17.84 -0.47
CA MET A 316 1.56 -17.31 0.86
C MET A 316 2.37 -18.09 1.92
N PRO A 317 3.11 -17.40 2.82
CA PRO A 317 3.93 -18.07 3.83
C PRO A 317 3.08 -18.97 4.73
N GLY A 318 3.56 -20.18 5.01
CA GLY A 318 2.88 -21.15 5.87
C GLY A 318 1.68 -21.88 5.23
N HIS A 319 1.36 -21.63 3.95
CA HIS A 319 0.35 -22.38 3.20
C HIS A 319 1.00 -23.38 2.25
N GLU A 320 0.50 -24.63 2.24
CA GLU A 320 0.86 -25.59 1.19
C GLU A 320 0.28 -25.12 -0.15
N GLU A 321 1.09 -25.18 -1.20
CA GLU A 321 0.72 -24.73 -2.54
C GLU A 321 -0.47 -25.56 -3.06
N MET A 322 -1.63 -24.94 -3.32
CA MET A 322 -2.66 -25.57 -4.14
C MET A 322 -2.13 -25.57 -5.58
N ALA A 323 -1.43 -26.65 -5.93
CA ALA A 323 -0.77 -26.82 -7.21
C ALA A 323 -1.70 -26.42 -8.37
N ALA A 324 -1.28 -25.41 -9.15
CA ALA A 324 -1.89 -25.16 -10.44
C ALA A 324 -1.68 -26.41 -11.32
N PRO A 325 -2.68 -26.86 -12.11
CA PRO A 325 -2.61 -28.10 -12.89
C PRO A 325 -1.57 -28.09 -14.03
N HIS A 326 -0.75 -27.04 -14.15
CA HIS A 326 0.30 -26.92 -15.17
C HIS A 326 1.73 -27.11 -14.64
N ALA A 327 1.93 -27.29 -13.32
CA ALA A 327 3.26 -27.50 -12.73
C ALA A 327 3.75 -28.98 -12.74
N LEU A 328 3.19 -29.84 -13.61
CA LEU A 328 3.67 -31.22 -13.77
C LEU A 328 4.82 -31.27 -14.78
N HIS A 329 5.99 -30.72 -14.42
CA HIS A 329 7.32 -31.16 -14.90
C HIS A 329 8.38 -30.66 -13.92
N GLY A 330 8.32 -31.14 -12.67
CA GLY A 330 9.37 -30.90 -11.68
C GLY A 330 10.61 -31.75 -12.00
N ILE A 331 11.66 -31.10 -12.51
CA ILE A 331 13.02 -31.64 -12.44
C ILE A 331 13.42 -31.60 -10.96
N ALA A 332 13.73 -32.77 -10.40
CA ALA A 332 14.28 -32.88 -9.06
C ALA A 332 15.64 -32.17 -8.98
N GLY A 333 15.73 -31.10 -8.19
CA GLY A 333 17.02 -30.48 -7.86
C GLY A 333 16.91 -29.02 -7.44
N HIS A 334 17.14 -28.76 -6.15
CA HIS A 334 17.17 -27.47 -5.44
C HIS A 334 15.83 -26.93 -4.95
N GLU A 335 15.46 -27.29 -3.72
CA GLU A 335 14.57 -26.45 -2.90
C GLU A 335 15.27 -25.12 -2.64
N VAL A 336 14.93 -24.11 -3.45
CA VAL A 336 15.26 -22.72 -3.16
C VAL A 336 14.36 -22.27 -2.01
N SER A 337 14.93 -21.66 -0.96
CA SER A 337 14.13 -21.11 0.15
C SER A 337 13.06 -20.15 -0.41
N PRO A 338 11.81 -20.13 0.12
CA PRO A 338 10.75 -19.22 -0.32
C PRO A 338 11.18 -17.74 -0.37
N MET A 339 12.09 -17.35 0.53
CA MET A 339 12.69 -16.02 0.56
C MET A 339 13.64 -15.75 -0.61
N ALA A 340 14.47 -16.72 -0.98
CA ALA A 340 15.37 -16.57 -2.11
C ALA A 340 14.59 -16.49 -3.43
N GLU A 341 13.48 -17.24 -3.55
CA GLU A 341 12.57 -17.12 -4.69
C GLU A 341 11.88 -15.75 -4.74
N SER A 342 11.32 -15.29 -3.62
CA SER A 342 10.70 -13.96 -3.53
C SER A 342 11.69 -12.85 -3.91
N GLN A 343 12.94 -12.98 -3.48
CA GLN A 343 14.01 -12.05 -3.88
C GLN A 343 14.30 -12.13 -5.39
N GLN A 344 14.30 -13.32 -5.98
CA GLN A 344 14.48 -13.50 -7.41
C GLN A 344 13.35 -12.83 -8.22
N VAL A 345 12.09 -12.98 -7.80
CA VAL A 345 10.95 -12.28 -8.45
C VAL A 345 11.11 -10.77 -8.32
N ALA A 346 11.48 -10.27 -7.14
CA ALA A 346 11.75 -8.85 -6.92
C ALA A 346 12.84 -8.30 -7.85
N ASN A 347 13.92 -9.07 -8.04
CA ASN A 347 15.02 -8.72 -8.92
C ASN A 347 14.59 -8.68 -10.39
N LEU A 348 13.72 -9.59 -10.81
CA LEU A 348 13.14 -9.59 -12.16
C LEU A 348 12.25 -8.36 -12.39
N ILE A 349 11.39 -8.02 -11.43
CA ILE A 349 10.56 -6.81 -11.49
C ILE A 349 11.45 -5.56 -11.55
N ALA A 350 12.53 -5.52 -10.78
CA ALA A 350 13.47 -4.40 -10.75
C ALA A 350 14.08 -4.07 -12.13
N GLN A 351 14.36 -5.10 -12.93
CA GLN A 351 14.89 -4.97 -14.29
C GLN A 351 13.92 -4.28 -15.25
N THR A 352 12.61 -4.30 -14.97
CA THR A 352 11.61 -3.73 -15.87
C THR A 352 11.54 -2.21 -15.79
N GLY A 353 11.94 -1.60 -14.67
CA GLY A 353 11.64 -0.20 -14.37
C GLY A 353 10.15 0.12 -14.21
N VAL A 354 9.29 -0.90 -14.23
CA VAL A 354 7.85 -0.79 -14.06
C VAL A 354 7.53 -1.04 -12.59
N PHE A 355 7.19 0.03 -11.88
CA PHE A 355 6.77 -0.04 -10.49
C PHE A 355 5.49 0.75 -10.29
N GLN A 356 4.72 0.33 -9.30
CA GLN A 356 3.60 1.10 -8.81
C GLN A 356 4.01 1.84 -7.53
N ARG A 357 4.50 3.09 -7.67
CA ARG A 357 4.95 3.96 -6.56
C ARG A 357 3.96 4.06 -5.40
N ASN A 358 2.68 3.95 -5.69
CA ASN A 358 1.62 3.84 -4.69
C ASN A 358 0.43 3.10 -5.31
N PRO A 359 0.25 1.80 -5.02
CA PRO A 359 -0.83 1.02 -5.60
C PRO A 359 -2.21 1.47 -5.11
N PHE A 360 -2.25 2.21 -4.01
CA PHE A 360 -3.47 2.68 -3.37
C PHE A 360 -3.87 4.09 -3.78
N MET A 361 -3.15 4.76 -4.70
CA MET A 361 -3.65 6.01 -5.25
C MET A 361 -4.74 5.71 -6.28
N PRO A 362 -6.01 6.07 -6.01
CA PRO A 362 -7.11 5.73 -6.90
C PRO A 362 -6.91 6.45 -8.25
N GLN A 363 -6.82 5.65 -9.32
CA GLN A 363 -6.89 6.13 -10.70
C GLN A 363 -8.33 6.10 -11.25
N PHE A 364 -9.26 5.50 -10.49
CA PHE A 364 -10.62 5.20 -10.93
C PHE A 364 -11.67 5.78 -9.96
N SER A 365 -12.85 6.09 -10.52
CA SER A 365 -14.02 6.61 -9.81
C SER A 365 -15.24 5.74 -10.12
N MET A 366 -16.08 5.43 -9.13
CA MET A 366 -17.35 4.72 -9.38
C MET A 366 -18.36 5.51 -10.22
N GLU A 367 -18.21 6.84 -10.36
CA GLU A 367 -19.19 7.67 -11.10
C GLU A 367 -19.24 7.40 -12.60
N SER A 368 -18.27 6.66 -13.14
CA SER A 368 -18.28 6.22 -14.54
C SER A 368 -19.10 4.94 -14.78
N TRP A 369 -19.81 4.42 -13.77
CA TRP A 369 -20.51 3.12 -13.80
C TRP A 369 -22.01 3.24 -13.54
#